data_AF-Q71DD7-F1
#
_entry.id   AF-Q71DD7-F1
#
_cell.length_a   1.000
_cell.length_b   1.000
_cell.length_c   1.000
_cell.angle_alpha   90.00
_cell.angle_beta   90.00
_cell.angle_gamma   90.00
#
_symmetry.space_group_name_H-M   'P 1'
#
loop_
_entity.id
_entity.type
_entity.pdbx_description
1 polymer ?
#
loop_
_entity_poly.entity_id
_entity_poly.type
_entity_poly.pdbx_seq_one_letter_code
_entity_poly.pdbx_strand_id
1 'polypeptide(L)'
;MHSTKSAVFLLALAISASCVVATPHLEILNDVFEAFNTTGQQIISGLVDATKNGTAIAGEFLDSIRNSSAQYTHETVEFAHKIADAVHRAATEGISDFSEALRAAIDRLHQEIDRVRNILQRQALKDALAKLQTINAAVTDLEIAVNNLNDRIDEKKEQYSLIIQEKWSQWGDAQLKRVDEQTNGVGNEEAEEILDELVSRYSAYLHSCLEELQAQQASYEQNVHEAVVKYHNATNNLAAQIELCTESNLNFLSCSYGINRALRGLASAPADLISLKLQGIRLLAIGLNASGCVGQTLAQHELEKPSVERELDEIIRSYQEQNSSTDDDSNSDNETTTVSEESS
;
A
#
# COMPACT_ATOMS: atom_id res chain seq x y z
N MET A 1 11.37 21.19 -25.16
CA MET A 1 11.49 19.73 -25.11
C MET A 1 10.49 19.20 -24.11
N HIS A 2 9.81 18.09 -24.42
CA HIS A 2 8.69 17.57 -23.63
C HIS A 2 9.16 17.16 -22.22
N SER A 3 8.49 17.70 -21.20
CA SER A 3 8.69 17.40 -19.78
C SER A 3 8.62 15.89 -19.51
N THR A 4 9.77 15.24 -19.41
CA THR A 4 9.95 13.90 -18.83
C THR A 4 9.52 13.87 -17.36
N LYS A 5 9.57 15.03 -16.68
CA LYS A 5 9.15 15.21 -15.29
C LYS A 5 7.69 14.85 -15.05
N SER A 6 6.75 15.28 -15.91
CA SER A 6 5.33 14.93 -15.75
C SER A 6 5.06 13.45 -16.06
N ALA A 7 5.80 12.85 -16.99
CA ALA A 7 5.63 11.44 -17.35
C ALA A 7 6.18 10.51 -16.25
N VAL A 8 7.31 10.84 -15.63
CA VAL A 8 7.92 10.06 -14.54
C VAL A 8 7.14 10.24 -13.23
N PHE A 9 6.61 11.42 -12.93
CA PHE A 9 5.70 11.64 -11.78
C PHE A 9 4.38 10.88 -11.93
N LEU A 10 3.81 10.86 -13.15
CA LEU A 10 2.61 10.09 -13.46
C LEU A 10 2.89 8.58 -13.51
N LEU A 11 4.09 8.15 -13.91
CA LEU A 11 4.54 6.75 -13.81
C LEU A 11 4.72 6.33 -12.35
N ALA A 12 5.31 7.18 -11.50
CA ALA A 12 5.51 6.92 -10.07
C ALA A 12 4.19 6.86 -9.29
N LEU A 13 3.19 7.66 -9.68
CA LEU A 13 1.82 7.57 -9.16
C LEU A 13 1.08 6.33 -9.69
N ALA A 14 1.26 5.96 -10.97
CA ALA A 14 0.58 4.83 -11.60
C ALA A 14 1.20 3.44 -11.28
N ILE A 15 2.49 3.37 -10.92
CA ILE A 15 3.21 2.12 -10.61
C ILE A 15 3.01 1.70 -9.13
N SER A 16 2.43 2.55 -8.28
CA SER A 16 1.92 2.20 -6.94
C SER A 16 0.81 1.12 -6.92
N ALA A 17 0.57 0.53 -8.08
CA ALA A 17 -0.46 -0.41 -8.43
C ALA A 17 0.06 -1.79 -8.84
N SER A 18 1.28 -1.87 -9.37
CA SER A 18 1.91 -3.07 -9.93
C SER A 18 3.08 -3.48 -9.07
N CYS A 19 2.93 -4.59 -8.38
CA CYS A 19 3.97 -5.58 -8.05
C CYS A 19 3.60 -6.23 -6.72
N VAL A 20 2.66 -7.18 -6.78
CA VAL A 20 2.40 -8.06 -5.63
C VAL A 20 2.37 -9.50 -6.12
N VAL A 21 3.41 -10.25 -5.76
CA VAL A 21 3.33 -11.70 -5.67
C VAL A 21 2.99 -12.04 -4.23
N ALA A 22 1.69 -12.00 -3.92
CA ALA A 22 1.13 -12.73 -2.79
C ALA A 22 0.78 -14.12 -3.32
N THR A 23 1.14 -15.19 -2.61
CA THR A 23 0.65 -16.54 -2.93
C THR A 23 -0.88 -16.56 -2.80
N PRO A 24 -1.65 -16.66 -3.90
CA PRO A 24 -3.09 -16.47 -3.82
C PRO A 24 -3.78 -17.77 -3.42
N HIS A 25 -4.87 -17.65 -2.66
CA HIS A 25 -5.81 -18.75 -2.47
C HIS A 25 -6.61 -18.96 -3.78
N LEU A 26 -6.72 -20.21 -4.23
CA LEU A 26 -7.23 -20.58 -5.56
C LEU A 26 -8.69 -20.16 -5.86
N GLU A 27 -9.52 -19.95 -4.83
CA GLU A 27 -10.94 -19.61 -5.02
C GLU A 27 -11.15 -18.16 -5.49
N ILE A 28 -10.40 -17.20 -4.96
CA ILE A 28 -10.44 -15.78 -5.35
C ILE A 28 -9.87 -15.58 -6.76
N LEU A 29 -8.90 -16.41 -7.15
CA LEU A 29 -8.31 -16.36 -8.48
C LEU A 29 -9.27 -16.76 -9.60
N ASN A 30 -10.24 -17.64 -9.36
CA ASN A 30 -11.09 -18.16 -10.44
C ASN A 30 -12.05 -17.11 -11.01
N ASP A 31 -12.67 -16.28 -10.16
CA ASP A 31 -13.55 -15.18 -10.59
C ASP A 31 -12.74 -14.05 -11.25
N VAL A 32 -11.49 -13.88 -10.82
CA VAL A 32 -10.52 -12.94 -11.40
C VAL A 32 -10.02 -13.48 -12.76
N PHE A 33 -9.80 -14.79 -12.90
CA PHE A 33 -9.21 -15.46 -14.09
C PHE A 33 -10.09 -15.38 -15.33
N GLU A 34 -11.42 -15.47 -15.19
CA GLU A 34 -12.35 -15.35 -16.32
C GLU A 34 -12.44 -13.92 -16.89
N ALA A 35 -12.05 -12.90 -16.11
CA ALA A 35 -12.13 -11.49 -16.50
C ALA A 35 -10.92 -10.98 -17.31
N PHE A 36 -9.89 -11.80 -17.55
CA PHE A 36 -8.66 -11.38 -18.22
C PHE A 36 -8.49 -11.90 -19.65
N ASN A 37 -7.76 -11.11 -20.46
CA ASN A 37 -7.24 -11.50 -21.76
C ASN A 37 -6.22 -12.67 -21.62
N THR A 38 -5.93 -13.35 -22.72
CA THR A 38 -5.10 -14.57 -22.81
C THR A 38 -3.72 -14.42 -22.17
N THR A 39 -3.14 -13.22 -22.18
CA THR A 39 -1.86 -12.90 -21.52
C THR A 39 -1.96 -12.95 -19.98
N GLY A 40 -3.03 -12.39 -19.39
CA GLY A 40 -3.26 -12.44 -17.94
C GLY A 40 -3.54 -13.85 -17.43
N GLN A 41 -4.23 -14.66 -18.23
CA GLN A 41 -4.47 -16.07 -17.92
C GLN A 41 -3.17 -16.90 -17.91
N GLN A 42 -2.20 -16.59 -18.78
CA GLN A 42 -0.89 -17.25 -18.79
C GLN A 42 -0.05 -16.89 -17.55
N ILE A 43 -0.13 -15.64 -17.07
CA ILE A 43 0.56 -15.18 -15.85
C ILE A 43 0.01 -15.89 -14.61
N ILE A 44 -1.32 -15.98 -14.49
CA ILE A 44 -1.97 -16.69 -13.38
C ILE A 44 -1.62 -18.18 -13.42
N SER A 45 -1.62 -18.82 -14.60
CA SER A 45 -1.24 -20.22 -14.75
C SER A 45 0.21 -20.46 -14.30
N GLY A 46 1.14 -19.57 -14.67
CA GLY A 46 2.54 -19.63 -14.23
C GLY A 46 2.72 -19.46 -12.72
N LEU A 47 1.94 -18.58 -12.09
CA LEU A 47 1.99 -18.36 -10.64
C LEU A 47 1.40 -19.54 -9.84
N VAL A 48 0.29 -20.11 -10.33
CA VAL A 48 -0.36 -21.30 -9.75
C VAL A 48 0.51 -22.54 -9.90
N ASP A 49 1.20 -22.70 -11.03
CA ASP A 49 2.13 -23.83 -11.24
C ASP A 49 3.40 -23.70 -10.39
N ALA A 50 3.91 -22.48 -10.18
CA ALA A 50 5.06 -22.23 -9.29
C ALA A 50 4.71 -22.49 -7.81
N THR A 51 3.50 -22.12 -7.38
CA THR A 51 3.02 -22.38 -6.02
C THR A 51 2.68 -23.84 -5.75
N LYS A 52 2.13 -24.56 -6.75
CA LYS A 52 1.87 -26.02 -6.63
C LYS A 52 3.15 -26.86 -6.57
N ASN A 53 4.21 -26.45 -7.27
CA ASN A 53 5.45 -27.23 -7.37
C ASN A 53 6.54 -26.81 -6.35
N GLY A 54 6.29 -25.81 -5.51
CA GLY A 54 7.20 -25.40 -4.42
C GLY A 54 8.57 -24.89 -4.90
N THR A 55 8.70 -24.57 -6.19
CA THR A 55 9.90 -23.97 -6.77
C THR A 55 9.84 -22.47 -6.56
N ALA A 56 10.93 -21.88 -6.03
CA ALA A 56 11.14 -20.44 -6.05
C ALA A 56 10.80 -19.89 -7.45
N ILE A 57 10.03 -18.80 -7.50
CA ILE A 57 9.55 -18.14 -8.72
C ILE A 57 10.62 -18.22 -9.81
N ALA A 58 10.36 -19.01 -10.85
CA ALA A 58 11.38 -19.41 -11.81
C ALA A 58 11.98 -18.17 -12.48
N GLY A 59 13.31 -18.12 -12.61
CA GLY A 59 14.03 -17.02 -13.27
C GLY A 59 13.52 -16.74 -14.69
N GLU A 60 12.97 -17.75 -15.36
CA GLU A 60 12.32 -17.62 -16.68
C GLU A 60 11.06 -16.73 -16.66
N PHE A 61 10.31 -16.70 -15.56
CA PHE A 61 9.19 -15.76 -15.37
C PHE A 61 9.71 -14.32 -15.31
N LEU A 62 10.73 -14.07 -14.48
CA LEU A 62 11.35 -12.74 -14.36
C LEU A 62 12.02 -12.29 -15.67
N ASP A 63 12.62 -13.19 -16.43
CA ASP A 63 13.24 -12.90 -17.73
C ASP A 63 12.20 -12.59 -18.82
N SER A 64 11.01 -13.23 -18.76
CA SER A 64 9.88 -12.92 -19.65
C SER A 64 9.24 -11.56 -19.32
N ILE A 65 9.18 -11.17 -18.05
CA ILE A 65 8.74 -9.84 -17.60
C ILE A 65 9.70 -8.76 -18.09
N ARG A 66 11.00 -9.02 -17.94
CA ARG A 66 12.07 -8.07 -18.28
C ARG A 66 12.12 -7.74 -19.78
N ASN A 67 11.72 -8.66 -20.64
CA ASN A 67 11.75 -8.49 -22.10
C ASN A 67 10.49 -7.83 -22.72
N SER A 68 9.42 -7.58 -21.95
CA SER A 68 8.09 -7.13 -22.46
C SER A 68 7.68 -5.70 -22.00
N SER A 69 8.66 -4.86 -21.69
CA SER A 69 8.58 -3.85 -20.61
C SER A 69 7.52 -2.73 -20.66
N ALA A 70 6.89 -2.38 -21.79
CA ALA A 70 5.96 -1.24 -21.86
C ALA A 70 4.48 -1.63 -21.83
N GLN A 71 4.12 -2.72 -22.50
CA GLN A 71 2.74 -3.24 -22.49
C GLN A 71 2.50 -4.10 -21.24
N TYR A 72 3.54 -4.81 -20.79
CA TYR A 72 3.50 -5.65 -19.60
C TYR A 72 3.35 -4.86 -18.31
N THR A 73 3.98 -3.69 -18.19
CA THR A 73 3.92 -2.85 -16.98
C THR A 73 2.52 -2.32 -16.74
N HIS A 74 1.83 -1.82 -17.77
CA HIS A 74 0.45 -1.34 -17.65
C HIS A 74 -0.55 -2.46 -17.35
N GLU A 75 -0.43 -3.61 -18.02
CA GLU A 75 -1.30 -4.77 -17.78
C GLU A 75 -1.08 -5.39 -16.38
N THR A 76 0.15 -5.34 -15.86
CA THR A 76 0.50 -5.83 -14.50
C THR A 76 0.02 -4.88 -13.39
N VAL A 77 0.04 -3.57 -13.64
CA VAL A 77 -0.54 -2.52 -12.77
C VAL A 77 -2.02 -2.78 -12.58
N GLU A 78 -2.74 -2.89 -13.69
CA GLU A 78 -4.18 -3.07 -13.67
C GLU A 78 -4.55 -4.40 -13.01
N PHE A 79 -3.76 -5.46 -13.25
CA PHE A 79 -3.93 -6.76 -12.64
C PHE A 79 -3.77 -6.73 -11.11
N ALA A 80 -2.69 -6.15 -10.61
CA ALA A 80 -2.41 -6.10 -9.18
C ALA A 80 -3.40 -5.18 -8.43
N HIS A 81 -3.86 -4.09 -9.05
CA HIS A 81 -5.00 -3.32 -8.54
C HIS A 81 -6.28 -4.15 -8.46
N LYS A 82 -6.65 -4.88 -9.50
CA LYS A 82 -7.86 -5.73 -9.49
C LYS A 82 -7.81 -6.82 -8.43
N ILE A 83 -6.63 -7.41 -8.18
CA ILE A 83 -6.44 -8.37 -7.09
C ILE A 83 -6.62 -7.68 -5.73
N ALA A 84 -5.97 -6.54 -5.51
CA ALA A 84 -6.09 -5.80 -4.26
C ALA A 84 -7.56 -5.42 -3.98
N ASP A 85 -8.27 -4.91 -4.99
CA ASP A 85 -9.69 -4.59 -4.89
C ASP A 85 -10.56 -5.83 -4.60
N ALA A 86 -10.25 -6.97 -5.22
CA ALA A 86 -10.98 -8.21 -4.98
C ALA A 86 -10.76 -8.75 -3.56
N VAL A 87 -9.51 -8.72 -3.07
CA VAL A 87 -9.17 -9.11 -1.69
C VAL A 87 -9.85 -8.17 -0.69
N HIS A 88 -9.80 -6.86 -0.94
CA HIS A 88 -10.46 -5.87 -0.11
C HIS A 88 -11.99 -6.06 -0.08
N ARG A 89 -12.63 -6.27 -1.23
CA ARG A 89 -14.06 -6.60 -1.32
C ARG A 89 -14.39 -7.88 -0.57
N ALA A 90 -13.64 -8.96 -0.79
CA ALA A 90 -13.87 -10.23 -0.10
C ALA A 90 -13.75 -10.11 1.42
N ALA A 91 -12.82 -9.28 1.92
CA ALA A 91 -12.70 -9.00 3.34
C ALA A 91 -13.90 -8.18 3.87
N THR A 92 -14.26 -7.08 3.19
CA THR A 92 -15.33 -6.17 3.63
C THR A 92 -16.74 -6.78 3.52
N GLU A 93 -17.05 -7.43 2.39
CA GLU A 93 -18.29 -8.17 2.18
C GLU A 93 -18.40 -9.33 3.16
N GLY A 94 -17.31 -10.10 3.34
CA GLY A 94 -17.28 -11.19 4.32
C GLY A 94 -17.57 -10.70 5.75
N ILE A 95 -17.00 -9.56 6.17
CA ILE A 95 -17.29 -8.98 7.48
C ILE A 95 -18.78 -8.63 7.58
N SER A 96 -19.33 -8.01 6.53
CA SER A 96 -20.74 -7.59 6.49
C SER A 96 -21.68 -8.80 6.62
N ASP A 97 -21.46 -9.84 5.82
CA ASP A 97 -22.23 -11.08 5.85
C ASP A 97 -22.15 -11.76 7.23
N PHE A 98 -20.94 -11.82 7.80
CA PHE A 98 -20.75 -12.38 9.13
C PHE A 98 -21.48 -11.58 10.21
N SER A 99 -21.43 -10.25 10.11
CA SER A 99 -22.12 -9.32 11.00
C SER A 99 -23.65 -9.49 10.92
N GLU A 100 -24.20 -9.65 9.72
CA GLU A 100 -25.62 -9.91 9.49
C GLU A 100 -26.05 -11.27 10.08
N ALA A 101 -25.30 -12.33 9.79
CA ALA A 101 -25.56 -13.67 10.33
C ALA A 101 -25.52 -13.70 11.87
N LEU A 102 -24.57 -12.99 12.48
CA LEU A 102 -24.49 -12.84 13.93
C LEU A 102 -25.71 -12.12 14.51
N ARG A 103 -26.12 -10.99 13.92
CA ARG A 103 -27.29 -10.24 14.37
C ARG A 103 -28.56 -11.08 14.27
N ALA A 104 -28.75 -11.79 13.14
CA ALA A 104 -29.88 -12.69 12.96
C ALA A 104 -29.91 -13.81 14.02
N ALA A 105 -28.77 -14.42 14.32
CA ALA A 105 -28.67 -15.45 15.36
C ALA A 105 -28.96 -14.89 16.77
N ILE A 106 -28.47 -13.69 17.08
CA ILE A 106 -28.72 -12.97 18.34
C ILE A 106 -30.20 -12.65 18.50
N ASP A 107 -30.85 -12.14 17.45
CA ASP A 107 -32.26 -11.77 17.48
C ASP A 107 -33.16 -12.98 17.66
N ARG A 108 -32.85 -14.09 16.97
CA ARG A 108 -33.58 -15.35 17.14
C ARG A 108 -33.45 -15.88 18.57
N LEU A 109 -32.26 -15.85 19.14
CA LEU A 109 -32.04 -16.27 20.53
C LEU A 109 -32.85 -15.44 21.52
N HIS A 110 -32.89 -14.12 21.36
CA HIS A 110 -33.72 -13.25 22.21
C HIS A 110 -35.20 -13.65 22.16
N GLN A 111 -35.72 -13.99 20.98
CA GLN A 111 -37.12 -14.37 20.81
C GLN A 111 -37.46 -15.74 21.43
N GLU A 112 -36.52 -16.68 21.39
CA GLU A 112 -36.76 -18.07 21.80
C GLU A 112 -36.40 -18.38 23.26
N ILE A 113 -35.41 -17.68 23.85
CA ILE A 113 -34.92 -17.96 25.22
C ILE A 113 -36.04 -17.97 26.27
N ASP A 114 -36.96 -17.01 26.20
CA ASP A 114 -38.02 -16.88 27.21
C ASP A 114 -39.15 -17.92 27.02
N ARG A 115 -39.28 -18.47 25.80
CA ARG A 115 -40.25 -19.53 25.46
C ARG A 115 -39.80 -20.89 25.98
N VAL A 116 -38.49 -21.10 26.17
CA VAL A 116 -37.92 -22.35 26.69
C VAL A 116 -38.25 -22.53 28.18
N ARG A 117 -39.08 -23.52 28.52
CA ARG A 117 -39.53 -23.80 29.90
C ARG A 117 -38.43 -24.38 30.80
N ASN A 118 -37.54 -25.19 30.24
CA ASN A 118 -36.49 -25.83 31.02
C ASN A 118 -35.41 -24.81 31.40
N ILE A 119 -35.20 -24.61 32.70
CA ILE A 119 -34.26 -23.59 33.23
C ILE A 119 -32.83 -23.84 32.76
N LEU A 120 -32.40 -25.10 32.66
CA LEU A 120 -31.03 -25.43 32.28
C LEU A 120 -30.79 -25.26 30.77
N GLN A 121 -31.76 -25.59 29.93
CA GLN A 121 -31.71 -25.27 28.49
C GLN A 121 -31.70 -23.76 28.28
N ARG A 122 -32.56 -23.03 29.00
CA ARG A 122 -32.60 -21.57 28.97
C ARG A 122 -31.25 -20.96 29.36
N GLN A 123 -30.58 -21.50 30.37
CA GLN A 123 -29.24 -21.04 30.75
C GLN A 123 -28.22 -21.26 29.63
N ALA A 124 -28.18 -22.45 29.02
CA ALA A 124 -27.26 -22.74 27.92
C ALA A 124 -27.47 -21.79 26.72
N LEU A 125 -28.73 -21.45 26.40
CA LEU A 125 -29.06 -20.48 25.35
C LEU A 125 -28.65 -19.05 25.75
N LYS A 126 -28.80 -18.66 27.01
CA LYS A 126 -28.32 -17.36 27.52
C LYS A 126 -26.80 -17.24 27.46
N ASP A 127 -26.07 -18.31 27.78
CA ASP A 127 -24.62 -18.33 27.69
C ASP A 127 -24.16 -18.21 26.22
N ALA A 128 -24.85 -18.90 25.31
CA ALA A 128 -24.62 -18.76 23.86
C ALA A 128 -24.90 -17.33 23.36
N LEU A 129 -26.01 -16.72 23.80
CA LEU A 129 -26.35 -15.35 23.46
C LEU A 129 -25.27 -14.36 23.93
N ALA A 130 -24.81 -14.47 25.17
CA ALA A 130 -23.76 -13.60 25.71
C ALA A 130 -22.46 -13.73 24.91
N LYS A 131 -22.10 -14.95 24.50
CA LYS A 131 -20.92 -15.17 23.65
C LYS A 131 -21.09 -14.55 22.26
N LEU A 132 -22.24 -14.73 21.62
CA LEU A 132 -22.54 -14.14 20.32
C LEU A 132 -22.52 -12.61 20.37
N GLN A 133 -23.08 -11.99 21.42
CA GLN A 133 -23.02 -10.54 21.62
C GLN A 133 -21.58 -10.02 21.76
N THR A 134 -20.72 -10.77 22.46
CA THR A 134 -19.29 -10.44 22.59
C THR A 134 -18.59 -10.49 21.22
N ILE A 135 -18.90 -11.50 20.41
CA ILE A 135 -18.33 -11.66 19.06
C ILE A 135 -18.85 -10.55 18.15
N ASN A 136 -20.14 -10.23 18.19
CA ASN A 136 -20.75 -9.17 17.41
C ASN A 136 -20.11 -7.79 17.69
N ALA A 137 -19.79 -7.50 18.95
CA ALA A 137 -19.03 -6.30 19.31
C ALA A 137 -17.62 -6.31 18.67
N ALA A 138 -16.90 -7.42 18.74
CA ALA A 138 -15.57 -7.55 18.14
C ALA A 138 -15.58 -7.46 16.60
N VAL A 139 -16.60 -8.01 15.94
CA VAL A 139 -16.80 -7.90 14.48
C VAL A 139 -17.11 -6.47 14.08
N THR A 140 -18.01 -5.79 14.80
CA THR A 140 -18.33 -4.37 14.54
C THR A 140 -17.09 -3.49 14.68
N ASP A 141 -16.29 -3.74 15.71
CA ASP A 141 -15.02 -3.07 15.93
C ASP A 141 -14.00 -3.32 14.80
N LEU A 142 -13.96 -4.54 14.26
CA LEU A 142 -13.11 -4.91 13.13
C LEU A 142 -13.58 -4.25 11.83
N GLU A 143 -14.89 -4.25 11.57
CA GLU A 143 -15.53 -3.59 10.42
C GLU A 143 -15.15 -2.10 10.35
N ILE A 144 -15.32 -1.40 11.46
CA ILE A 144 -14.93 0.01 11.59
C ILE A 144 -13.43 0.17 11.33
N ALA A 145 -12.59 -0.72 11.87
CA ALA A 145 -11.14 -0.64 11.73
C ALA A 145 -10.66 -0.89 10.28
N VAL A 146 -11.27 -1.84 9.57
CA VAL A 146 -10.95 -2.14 8.16
C VAL A 146 -11.38 -0.99 7.25
N ASN A 147 -12.57 -0.43 7.44
CA ASN A 147 -13.02 0.72 6.65
C ASN A 147 -12.16 1.96 6.92
N ASN A 148 -11.87 2.25 8.20
CA ASN A 148 -11.03 3.37 8.60
C ASN A 148 -9.58 3.24 8.10
N LEU A 149 -9.06 2.01 8.01
CA LEU A 149 -7.74 1.73 7.48
C LEU A 149 -7.60 2.25 6.05
N ASN A 150 -8.59 1.95 5.18
CA ASN A 150 -8.53 2.34 3.79
C ASN A 150 -8.65 3.87 3.62
N ASP A 151 -9.61 4.49 4.31
CA ASP A 151 -9.77 5.94 4.31
C ASP A 151 -8.48 6.66 4.74
N ARG A 152 -7.79 6.14 5.77
CA ARG A 152 -6.53 6.70 6.26
C ARG A 152 -5.36 6.48 5.30
N ILE A 153 -5.34 5.36 4.57
CA ILE A 153 -4.34 5.11 3.54
C ILE A 153 -4.49 6.16 2.42
N ASP A 154 -5.71 6.39 1.95
CA ASP A 154 -5.97 7.33 0.87
C ASP A 154 -5.74 8.79 1.30
N GLU A 155 -6.14 9.17 2.52
CA GLU A 155 -5.81 10.48 3.08
C GLU A 155 -4.29 10.71 3.11
N LYS A 156 -3.52 9.69 3.51
CA LYS A 156 -2.05 9.79 3.58
C LYS A 156 -1.40 9.85 2.21
N LYS A 157 -1.91 9.11 1.22
CA LYS A 157 -1.45 9.22 -0.17
C LYS A 157 -1.62 10.64 -0.68
N GLU A 158 -2.77 11.26 -0.46
CA GLU A 158 -3.04 12.64 -0.87
C GLU A 158 -2.11 13.64 -0.15
N GLN A 159 -1.96 13.51 1.18
CA GLN A 159 -1.06 14.34 1.96
C GLN A 159 0.40 14.26 1.46
N TYR A 160 0.88 13.04 1.17
CA TYR A 160 2.23 12.85 0.68
C TYR A 160 2.40 13.28 -0.77
N SER A 161 1.39 13.11 -1.62
CA SER A 161 1.38 13.64 -2.99
C SER A 161 1.59 15.16 -3.00
N LEU A 162 0.87 15.89 -2.14
CA LEU A 162 1.04 17.34 -1.98
C LEU A 162 2.45 17.71 -1.50
N ILE A 163 3.02 16.95 -0.56
CA ILE A 163 4.39 17.17 -0.08
C ILE A 163 5.41 16.97 -1.21
N ILE A 164 5.28 15.91 -2.00
CA ILE A 164 6.20 15.64 -3.11
C ILE A 164 6.04 16.74 -4.19
N GLN A 165 4.82 17.14 -4.50
CA GLN A 165 4.57 18.24 -5.44
C GLN A 165 5.22 19.55 -4.98
N GLU A 166 4.97 19.98 -3.75
CA GLU A 166 5.46 21.26 -3.23
C GLU A 166 6.97 21.21 -2.93
N LYS A 167 7.41 20.21 -2.16
CA LYS A 167 8.77 20.21 -1.60
C LYS A 167 9.82 19.62 -2.52
N TRP A 168 9.42 18.82 -3.51
CA TRP A 168 10.36 18.21 -4.45
C TRP A 168 10.22 18.85 -5.83
N SER A 169 9.03 18.77 -6.45
CA SER A 169 8.85 19.27 -7.81
C SER A 169 9.01 20.79 -7.91
N GLN A 170 8.27 21.58 -7.12
CA GLN A 170 8.36 23.04 -7.20
C GLN A 170 9.71 23.57 -6.72
N TRP A 171 10.32 22.95 -5.70
CA TRP A 171 11.67 23.29 -5.27
C TRP A 171 12.70 22.99 -6.37
N GLY A 172 12.67 21.81 -6.99
CA GLY A 172 13.59 21.45 -8.07
C GLY A 172 13.47 22.38 -9.28
N ASP A 173 12.25 22.75 -9.67
CA ASP A 173 12.02 23.72 -10.74
C ASP A 173 12.53 25.12 -10.38
N ALA A 174 12.39 25.54 -9.12
CA ALA A 174 12.95 26.80 -8.64
C ALA A 174 14.49 26.80 -8.67
N GLN A 175 15.11 25.67 -8.33
CA GLN A 175 16.56 25.50 -8.38
C GLN A 175 17.10 25.54 -9.82
N LEU A 176 16.46 24.85 -10.77
CA LEU A 176 16.83 24.92 -12.19
C LEU A 176 16.72 26.34 -12.72
N LYS A 177 15.60 27.01 -12.44
CA LYS A 177 15.41 28.40 -12.84
C LYS A 177 16.51 29.32 -12.28
N ARG A 178 16.91 29.09 -11.03
CA ARG A 178 17.99 29.85 -10.38
C ARG A 178 19.34 29.65 -11.09
N VAL A 179 19.65 28.42 -11.50
CA VAL A 179 20.88 28.12 -12.26
C VAL A 179 20.81 28.71 -13.65
N ASP A 180 19.67 28.59 -14.34
CA ASP A 180 19.44 29.16 -15.67
C ASP A 180 19.68 30.66 -15.69
N GLU A 181 19.06 31.40 -14.76
CA GLU A 181 19.17 32.85 -14.65
C GLU A 181 20.60 33.32 -14.32
N GLN A 182 21.37 32.53 -13.55
CA GLN A 182 22.72 32.92 -13.12
C GLN A 182 23.84 32.43 -14.04
N THR A 183 23.55 31.47 -14.92
CA THR A 183 24.50 30.90 -15.88
C THR A 183 24.14 31.19 -17.34
N ASN A 184 23.08 31.97 -17.59
CA ASN A 184 22.49 32.17 -18.92
C ASN A 184 22.20 30.85 -19.65
N GLY A 185 21.75 29.85 -18.89
CA GLY A 185 21.40 28.51 -19.37
C GLY A 185 22.55 27.55 -19.65
N VAL A 186 23.82 27.95 -19.45
CA VAL A 186 24.98 27.07 -19.67
C VAL A 186 25.03 25.92 -18.66
N GLY A 187 24.66 26.19 -17.40
CA GLY A 187 24.69 25.20 -16.31
C GLY A 187 23.46 24.30 -16.23
N ASN A 188 22.49 24.44 -17.16
CA ASN A 188 21.20 23.77 -17.03
C ASN A 188 21.29 22.24 -17.14
N GLU A 189 22.12 21.73 -18.06
CA GLU A 189 22.24 20.28 -18.27
C GLU A 189 22.80 19.58 -17.03
N GLU A 190 23.88 20.13 -16.45
CA GLU A 190 24.50 19.60 -15.23
C GLU A 190 23.57 19.73 -14.01
N ALA A 191 22.86 20.86 -13.89
CA ALA A 191 21.88 21.04 -12.83
C ALA A 191 20.67 20.09 -12.96
N GLU A 192 20.23 19.82 -14.19
CA GLU A 192 19.15 18.86 -14.47
C GLU A 192 19.58 17.44 -14.12
N GLU A 193 20.81 17.03 -14.45
CA GLU A 193 21.36 15.72 -14.10
C GLU A 193 21.37 15.49 -12.57
N ILE A 194 21.86 16.48 -11.80
CA ILE A 194 21.90 16.38 -10.33
C ILE A 194 20.50 16.23 -9.73
N LEU A 195 19.54 17.04 -10.20
CA LEU A 195 18.18 17.01 -9.69
C LEU A 195 17.42 15.75 -10.12
N ASP A 196 17.66 15.27 -11.34
CA ASP A 196 17.07 14.03 -11.85
C ASP A 196 17.61 12.80 -11.09
N GLU A 197 18.90 12.80 -10.73
CA GLU A 197 19.46 11.74 -9.88
C GLU A 197 18.78 11.71 -8.50
N LEU A 198 18.63 12.88 -7.86
CA LEU A 198 17.95 13.01 -6.57
C LEU A 198 16.51 12.48 -6.64
N VAL A 199 15.74 12.98 -7.62
CA VAL A 199 14.34 12.58 -7.82
C VAL A 199 14.25 11.09 -8.10
N SER A 200 15.06 10.56 -9.01
CA SER A 200 15.07 9.13 -9.38
C SER A 200 15.35 8.24 -8.16
N ARG A 201 16.38 8.57 -7.38
CA ARG A 201 16.76 7.82 -6.17
C ARG A 201 15.64 7.79 -5.15
N TYR A 202 15.07 8.95 -4.81
CA TYR A 202 14.03 9.02 -3.79
C TYR A 202 12.67 8.51 -4.27
N SER A 203 12.35 8.63 -5.56
CA SER A 203 11.20 7.97 -6.17
C SER A 203 11.32 6.45 -6.07
N ALA A 204 12.51 5.87 -6.29
CA ALA A 204 12.74 4.44 -6.12
C ALA A 204 12.54 4.00 -4.65
N TYR A 205 13.01 4.78 -3.67
CA TYR A 205 12.78 4.49 -2.26
C TYR A 205 11.30 4.58 -1.88
N LEU A 206 10.59 5.61 -2.32
CA LEU A 206 9.15 5.72 -2.11
C LEU A 206 8.39 4.55 -2.73
N HIS A 207 8.79 4.15 -3.94
CA HIS A 207 8.19 3.00 -4.62
C HIS A 207 8.35 1.72 -3.80
N SER A 208 9.56 1.41 -3.33
CA SER A 208 9.81 0.25 -2.47
C SER A 208 8.99 0.28 -1.17
N CYS A 209 8.85 1.45 -0.53
CA CYS A 209 8.00 1.60 0.65
C CYS A 209 6.52 1.28 0.37
N LEU A 210 6.02 1.70 -0.80
CA LEU A 210 4.62 1.50 -1.18
C LEU A 210 4.34 0.04 -1.57
N GLU A 211 5.27 -0.63 -2.25
CA GLU A 211 5.18 -2.06 -2.54
C GLU A 211 5.09 -2.90 -1.25
N GLU A 212 5.96 -2.61 -0.26
CA GLU A 212 5.94 -3.30 1.02
C GLU A 212 4.61 -3.07 1.75
N LEU A 213 4.12 -1.84 1.78
CA LEU A 213 2.84 -1.50 2.40
C LEU A 213 1.67 -2.21 1.73
N GLN A 214 1.63 -2.26 0.40
CA GLN A 214 0.58 -2.94 -0.35
C GLN A 214 0.58 -4.44 -0.09
N ALA A 215 1.77 -5.08 -0.03
CA ALA A 215 1.90 -6.49 0.31
C ALA A 215 1.41 -6.78 1.75
N GLN A 216 1.77 -5.92 2.70
CA GLN A 216 1.30 -6.05 4.08
C GLN A 216 -0.21 -5.82 4.20
N GLN A 217 -0.79 -4.89 3.43
CA GLN A 217 -2.24 -4.68 3.36
C GLN A 217 -2.97 -5.91 2.82
N ALA A 218 -2.53 -6.45 1.68
CA ALA A 218 -3.15 -7.63 1.09
C ALA A 218 -3.08 -8.84 2.03
N SER A 219 -1.94 -9.05 2.70
CA SER A 219 -1.80 -10.12 3.70
C SER A 219 -2.74 -9.91 4.89
N TYR A 220 -2.90 -8.67 5.36
CA TYR A 220 -3.83 -8.35 6.43
C TYR A 220 -5.29 -8.63 6.03
N GLU A 221 -5.73 -8.16 4.86
CA GLU A 221 -7.09 -8.34 4.36
C GLU A 221 -7.41 -9.82 4.10
N GLN A 222 -6.44 -10.60 3.60
CA GLN A 222 -6.57 -12.05 3.49
C GLN A 222 -6.77 -12.72 4.87
N ASN A 223 -5.96 -12.35 5.87
CA ASN A 223 -6.10 -12.88 7.23
C ASN A 223 -7.46 -12.52 7.85
N VAL A 224 -7.97 -11.32 7.55
CA VAL A 224 -9.31 -10.89 7.94
C VAL A 224 -10.36 -11.79 7.30
N HIS A 225 -10.31 -11.96 5.97
CA HIS A 225 -11.26 -12.80 5.24
C HIS A 225 -11.28 -14.24 5.77
N GLU A 226 -10.11 -14.87 5.95
CA GLU A 226 -10.00 -16.24 6.47
C GLU A 226 -10.61 -16.40 7.87
N ALA A 227 -10.32 -15.46 8.77
CA ALA A 227 -10.88 -15.48 10.12
C ALA A 227 -12.40 -15.28 10.10
N VAL A 228 -12.88 -14.39 9.26
CA VAL A 228 -14.31 -14.09 9.11
C VAL A 228 -15.05 -15.30 8.54
N VAL A 229 -14.57 -15.93 7.48
CA VAL A 229 -15.17 -17.16 6.91
C VAL A 229 -15.20 -18.28 7.95
N LYS A 230 -14.10 -18.49 8.68
CA LYS A 230 -14.01 -19.48 9.76
C LYS A 230 -15.09 -19.24 10.82
N TYR A 231 -15.24 -18.01 11.29
CA TYR A 231 -16.17 -17.69 12.37
C TYR A 231 -17.62 -17.58 11.91
N HIS A 232 -17.86 -17.17 10.67
CA HIS A 232 -19.16 -17.26 10.02
C HIS A 232 -19.67 -18.70 9.97
N ASN A 233 -18.86 -19.63 9.48
CA ASN A 233 -19.20 -21.05 9.45
C ASN A 233 -19.46 -21.63 10.86
N ALA A 234 -18.66 -21.22 11.85
CA ALA A 234 -18.86 -21.64 13.24
C ALA A 234 -20.16 -21.06 13.85
N THR A 235 -20.53 -19.83 13.50
CA THR A 235 -21.81 -19.22 13.88
C THR A 235 -22.99 -19.93 13.23
N ASN A 236 -22.89 -20.32 11.95
CA ASN A 236 -23.94 -21.11 11.27
C ASN A 236 -24.15 -22.48 11.94
N ASN A 237 -23.07 -23.14 12.34
CA ASN A 237 -23.16 -24.38 13.12
C ASN A 237 -23.83 -24.15 14.49
N LEU A 238 -23.47 -23.07 15.20
CA LEU A 238 -24.13 -22.73 16.46
C LEU A 238 -25.63 -22.43 16.25
N ALA A 239 -25.99 -21.68 15.22
CA ALA A 239 -27.38 -21.38 14.87
C ALA A 239 -28.17 -22.68 14.67
N ALA A 240 -27.66 -23.63 13.88
CA ALA A 240 -28.30 -24.94 13.70
C ALA A 240 -28.46 -25.73 15.02
N GLN A 241 -27.49 -25.67 15.94
CA GLN A 241 -27.62 -26.31 17.25
C GLN A 241 -28.66 -25.62 18.14
N ILE A 242 -28.80 -24.30 18.04
CA ILE A 242 -29.84 -23.53 18.72
C ILE A 242 -31.21 -23.95 18.20
N GLU A 243 -31.40 -24.02 16.88
CA GLU A 243 -32.65 -24.48 16.25
C GLU A 243 -33.05 -25.87 16.74
N LEU A 244 -32.10 -26.81 16.73
CA LEU A 244 -32.33 -28.15 17.25
C LEU A 244 -32.73 -28.14 18.73
N CYS A 245 -32.12 -27.27 19.55
CA CYS A 245 -32.48 -27.15 20.96
C CYS A 245 -33.88 -26.55 21.17
N THR A 246 -34.30 -25.59 20.35
CA THR A 246 -35.56 -24.85 20.52
C THR A 246 -36.76 -25.54 19.86
N GLU A 247 -36.56 -26.17 18.70
CA GLU A 247 -37.64 -26.72 17.87
C GLU A 247 -37.79 -28.23 18.01
N SER A 248 -36.70 -28.96 18.25
CA SER A 248 -36.78 -30.39 18.54
C SER A 248 -36.97 -30.57 20.04
N ASN A 249 -37.81 -31.53 20.45
CA ASN A 249 -37.98 -31.92 21.87
C ASN A 249 -36.72 -32.65 22.41
N LEU A 250 -35.54 -32.07 22.20
CA LEU A 250 -34.28 -32.55 22.73
C LEU A 250 -34.31 -32.46 24.26
N ASN A 251 -33.75 -33.48 24.90
CA ASN A 251 -33.50 -33.39 26.33
C ASN A 251 -32.45 -32.31 26.62
N PHE A 252 -32.46 -31.79 27.85
CA PHE A 252 -31.54 -30.73 28.28
C PHE A 252 -30.07 -31.07 28.00
N LEU A 253 -29.63 -32.29 28.30
CA LEU A 253 -28.24 -32.70 28.15
C LEU A 253 -27.78 -32.62 26.70
N SER A 254 -28.63 -33.04 25.76
CA SER A 254 -28.32 -33.03 24.32
C SER A 254 -28.25 -31.61 23.78
N CYS A 255 -29.21 -30.75 24.15
CA CYS A 255 -29.19 -29.32 23.81
C CYS A 255 -27.93 -28.65 24.35
N SER A 256 -27.65 -28.80 25.65
CA SER A 256 -26.50 -28.16 26.30
C SER A 256 -25.19 -28.67 25.71
N TYR A 257 -25.06 -29.97 25.44
CA TYR A 257 -23.88 -30.53 24.80
C TYR A 257 -23.67 -30.00 23.38
N GLY A 258 -24.73 -29.95 22.56
CA GLY A 258 -24.68 -29.43 21.19
C GLY A 258 -24.25 -27.97 21.14
N ILE A 259 -24.90 -27.12 21.93
CA ILE A 259 -24.57 -25.69 22.06
C ILE A 259 -23.12 -25.51 22.54
N ASN A 260 -22.72 -26.17 23.63
CA ASN A 260 -21.36 -26.05 24.16
C ASN A 260 -20.30 -26.54 23.18
N ARG A 261 -20.60 -27.59 22.40
CA ARG A 261 -19.70 -28.09 21.36
C ARG A 261 -19.55 -27.07 20.23
N ALA A 262 -20.64 -26.46 19.76
CA ALA A 262 -20.59 -25.43 18.73
C ALA A 262 -19.87 -24.17 19.22
N LEU A 263 -20.10 -23.75 20.46
CA LEU A 263 -19.42 -22.60 21.08
C LEU A 263 -17.90 -22.75 21.15
N ARG A 264 -17.36 -23.98 21.20
CA ARG A 264 -15.90 -24.21 21.13
C ARG A 264 -15.30 -23.74 19.80
N GLY A 265 -16.05 -23.82 18.70
CA GLY A 265 -15.63 -23.28 17.40
C GLY A 265 -15.51 -21.76 17.37
N LEU A 266 -16.18 -21.08 18.31
CA LEU A 266 -16.19 -19.63 18.46
C LEU A 266 -15.37 -19.14 19.68
N ALA A 267 -14.66 -20.04 20.35
CA ALA A 267 -14.00 -19.72 21.61
C ALA A 267 -12.95 -18.62 21.45
N SER A 268 -12.11 -18.73 20.43
CA SER A 268 -11.02 -17.79 20.09
C SER A 268 -11.48 -16.55 19.31
N ALA A 269 -12.71 -16.52 18.79
CA ALA A 269 -13.18 -15.46 17.90
C ALA A 269 -12.95 -14.04 18.44
N PRO A 270 -13.30 -13.71 19.70
CA PRO A 270 -13.06 -12.35 20.19
C PRO A 270 -11.58 -11.94 20.20
N ALA A 271 -10.68 -12.85 20.60
CA ALA A 271 -9.25 -12.55 20.68
C ALA A 271 -8.64 -12.39 19.28
N ASP A 272 -9.01 -13.27 18.35
CA ASP A 272 -8.51 -13.24 16.98
C ASP A 272 -8.98 -11.97 16.23
N LEU A 273 -10.26 -11.61 16.36
CA LEU A 273 -10.82 -10.41 15.74
C LEU A 273 -10.19 -9.12 16.32
N ILE A 274 -9.95 -9.07 17.63
CA ILE A 274 -9.21 -7.96 18.26
C ILE A 274 -7.75 -7.91 17.77
N SER A 275 -7.11 -9.06 17.60
CA SER A 275 -5.74 -9.14 17.08
C SER A 275 -5.66 -8.60 15.65
N LEU A 276 -6.61 -8.95 14.79
CA LEU A 276 -6.72 -8.40 13.43
C LEU A 276 -6.90 -6.88 13.46
N LYS A 277 -7.82 -6.36 14.28
CA LYS A 277 -7.98 -4.91 14.47
C LYS A 277 -6.64 -4.23 14.82
N LEU A 278 -5.87 -4.80 15.75
CA LEU A 278 -4.57 -4.26 16.14
C LEU A 278 -3.52 -4.37 15.02
N GLN A 279 -3.58 -5.41 14.19
CA GLN A 279 -2.71 -5.54 13.01
C GLN A 279 -3.01 -4.44 11.99
N GLY A 280 -4.28 -4.17 11.69
CA GLY A 280 -4.66 -3.06 10.80
C GLY A 280 -4.17 -1.70 11.31
N ILE A 281 -4.25 -1.44 12.61
CA ILE A 281 -3.69 -0.20 13.21
C ILE A 281 -2.17 -0.12 13.04
N ARG A 282 -1.45 -1.24 13.19
CA ARG A 282 0.01 -1.28 13.03
C ARG A 282 0.44 -1.06 11.59
N LEU A 283 -0.31 -1.55 10.62
CA LEU A 283 -0.05 -1.35 9.19
C LEU A 283 0.10 0.14 8.84
N LEU A 284 -0.84 0.97 9.33
CA LEU A 284 -0.76 2.43 9.16
C LEU A 284 0.48 3.03 9.81
N ALA A 285 0.85 2.52 10.98
CA ALA A 285 1.98 3.04 11.73
C ALA A 285 3.34 2.73 11.08
N ILE A 286 3.47 1.56 10.45
CA ILE A 286 4.71 1.11 9.81
C ILE A 286 4.86 1.72 8.41
N GLY A 287 3.77 1.79 7.64
CA GLY A 287 3.81 2.26 6.25
C GLY A 287 3.75 3.77 6.09
N LEU A 288 2.81 4.44 6.78
CA LEU A 288 2.33 5.77 6.40
C LEU A 288 2.40 6.83 7.49
N ASN A 289 2.85 6.49 8.70
CA ASN A 289 3.15 7.52 9.70
C ASN A 289 4.47 8.22 9.37
N ALA A 290 4.73 9.35 10.03
CA ALA A 290 5.98 10.10 9.88
C ALA A 290 7.22 9.26 10.22
N SER A 291 7.09 8.31 11.14
CA SER A 291 8.14 7.34 11.49
C SER A 291 8.17 6.11 10.60
N GLY A 292 7.19 5.95 9.71
CA GLY A 292 7.11 4.84 8.75
C GLY A 292 7.98 5.09 7.53
N CYS A 293 8.09 4.08 6.66
CA CYS A 293 9.00 4.09 5.51
C CYS A 293 8.80 5.33 4.63
N VAL A 294 7.56 5.62 4.20
CA VAL A 294 7.25 6.78 3.35
C VAL A 294 7.64 8.09 4.03
N GLY A 295 7.25 8.27 5.30
CA GLY A 295 7.56 9.48 6.07
C GLY A 295 9.07 9.70 6.24
N GLN A 296 9.83 8.64 6.50
CA GLN A 296 11.29 8.71 6.60
C GLN A 296 11.95 9.06 5.28
N THR A 297 11.52 8.46 4.17
CA THR A 297 12.03 8.77 2.83
C THR A 297 11.81 10.24 2.48
N LEU A 298 10.64 10.79 2.78
CA LEU A 298 10.36 12.22 2.58
C LEU A 298 11.24 13.12 3.46
N ALA A 299 11.50 12.72 4.70
CA ALA A 299 12.38 13.45 5.60
C ALA A 299 13.86 13.41 5.14
N GLN A 300 14.32 12.26 4.64
CA GLN A 300 15.68 12.10 4.11
C GLN A 300 15.90 12.97 2.87
N HIS A 301 14.94 13.02 1.95
CA HIS A 301 15.01 13.94 0.82
C HIS A 301 15.19 15.40 1.29
N GLU A 302 14.40 15.84 2.28
CA GLU A 302 14.53 17.22 2.79
C GLU A 302 15.89 17.49 3.43
N LEU A 303 16.50 16.50 4.09
CA LEU A 303 17.83 16.60 4.67
C LEU A 303 18.95 16.67 3.63
N GLU A 304 18.72 16.16 2.43
CA GLU A 304 19.73 16.13 1.35
C GLU A 304 19.74 17.41 0.51
N LYS A 305 18.64 18.18 0.50
CA LYS A 305 18.52 19.44 -0.24
C LYS A 305 19.70 20.40 -0.06
N PRO A 306 20.24 20.65 1.16
CA PRO A 306 21.37 21.54 1.32
C PRO A 306 22.66 21.07 0.61
N SER A 307 22.87 19.76 0.49
CA SER A 307 24.03 19.23 -0.26
C SER A 307 23.85 19.49 -1.76
N VAL A 308 22.64 19.24 -2.27
CA VAL A 308 22.30 19.48 -3.68
C VAL A 308 22.38 20.97 -4.01
N GLU A 309 21.85 21.85 -3.15
CA GLU A 309 21.94 23.30 -3.32
C GLU A 309 23.41 23.77 -3.42
N ARG A 310 24.32 23.17 -2.64
CA ARG A 310 25.75 23.46 -2.70
C ARG A 310 26.36 23.02 -4.05
N GLU A 311 25.96 21.88 -4.59
CA GLU A 311 26.42 21.41 -5.90
C GLU A 311 25.93 22.34 -7.01
N LEU A 312 24.68 22.80 -6.94
CA LEU A 312 24.14 23.79 -7.87
C LEU A 312 24.82 25.16 -7.74
N ASP A 313 25.16 25.58 -6.52
CA ASP A 313 25.93 26.82 -6.29
C ASP A 313 27.34 26.72 -6.87
N GLU A 314 27.94 25.52 -6.91
CA GLU A 314 29.25 25.28 -7.49
C GLU A 314 29.25 25.43 -9.02
N ILE A 315 28.19 24.97 -9.70
CA ILE A 315 27.96 25.22 -11.13
C ILE A 315 27.91 26.72 -11.42
N ILE A 316 27.10 27.45 -10.64
CA ILE A 316 26.94 28.91 -10.79
C ILE A 316 28.28 29.63 -10.60
N ARG A 317 29.01 29.27 -9.53
CA ARG A 317 30.31 29.88 -9.22
C ARG A 317 31.33 29.60 -10.33
N SER A 318 31.42 28.36 -10.82
CA SER A 318 32.37 28.00 -11.88
C SER A 318 32.14 28.82 -13.15
N TYR A 319 30.88 29.02 -13.53
CA TYR A 319 30.53 29.86 -14.69
C TYR A 319 30.95 31.33 -14.48
N GLN A 320 30.70 31.90 -13.30
CA GLN A 320 31.06 33.28 -12.97
C GLN A 320 32.58 33.53 -12.95
N GLU A 321 33.35 32.56 -12.45
CA GLU A 321 34.82 32.59 -12.45
C GLU A 321 35.39 32.51 -13.88
N GLN A 322 34.82 31.67 -14.74
CA GLN A 322 35.24 31.58 -16.15
C GLN A 322 34.95 32.87 -16.92
N ASN A 323 33.76 33.45 -16.76
CA ASN A 323 33.38 34.67 -17.45
C ASN A 323 34.19 35.89 -16.98
N SER A 324 34.51 35.97 -15.68
CA SER A 324 35.35 37.06 -15.14
C SER A 324 36.82 36.96 -15.55
N SER A 325 37.33 35.77 -15.86
CA SER A 325 38.72 35.59 -16.33
C SER A 325 38.96 35.96 -17.80
N THR A 326 37.90 36.20 -18.58
CA THR A 326 38.01 36.44 -20.03
C THR A 326 38.08 37.94 -20.39
N ASP A 327 37.82 38.84 -19.43
CA ASP A 327 37.76 40.28 -19.65
C ASP A 327 39.06 41.06 -19.31
N ASP A 328 40.12 40.40 -18.84
CA ASP A 328 41.37 41.08 -18.39
C ASP A 328 42.55 41.06 -19.38
N ASP A 329 42.42 40.42 -20.55
CA ASP A 329 43.48 40.37 -21.58
C ASP A 329 43.13 41.20 -22.84
N SER A 330 43.05 42.53 -22.68
CA SER A 330 43.22 43.49 -23.81
C SER A 330 43.54 44.91 -23.35
N ASN A 331 44.81 45.19 -23.04
CA ASN A 331 45.57 46.25 -23.75
C ASN A 331 47.05 46.29 -23.31
N SER A 332 47.92 45.69 -24.10
CA SER A 332 49.36 46.00 -24.08
C SER A 332 49.95 45.75 -25.46
N ASP A 333 49.91 46.76 -26.33
CA ASP A 333 50.86 46.95 -27.42
C ASP A 333 51.06 48.47 -27.56
N ASN A 334 52.13 49.08 -27.06
CA ASN A 334 53.53 49.05 -27.53
C ASN A 334 53.73 49.83 -28.85
N GLU A 335 54.10 51.12 -28.74
CA GLU A 335 54.74 51.86 -29.83
C GLU A 335 56.05 52.47 -29.29
N THR A 336 57.18 51.89 -29.72
CA THR A 336 58.54 52.30 -29.34
C THR A 336 59.23 52.99 -30.52
N THR A 337 59.93 54.10 -30.21
CA THR A 337 61.15 54.67 -30.83
C THR A 337 61.12 55.41 -32.17
N THR A 338 61.57 56.68 -32.12
CA THR A 338 62.79 57.11 -32.82
C THR A 338 63.56 58.14 -31.98
N VAL A 339 64.81 57.83 -31.64
CA VAL A 339 65.82 58.75 -31.11
C VAL A 339 66.63 59.30 -32.29
N SER A 340 66.92 60.59 -32.28
CA SER A 340 68.10 61.15 -32.97
C SER A 340 68.60 62.36 -32.17
N GLU A 341 69.80 62.23 -31.62
CA GLU A 341 70.61 63.31 -31.06
C GLU A 341 71.06 64.26 -32.18
N GLU A 342 71.13 65.57 -31.92
CA GLU A 342 72.32 66.35 -32.27
C GLU A 342 72.39 67.68 -31.51
N SER A 343 73.63 68.02 -31.15
CA SER A 343 74.07 69.10 -30.28
C SER A 343 74.03 70.48 -30.95
N SER A 344 73.67 71.53 -30.19
CA SER A 344 74.42 72.80 -29.97
C SER A 344 73.61 73.78 -29.14
#